data_AF-A0A9Q1K837-F1
#
_entry.id   AF-A0A9Q1K837-F1
#
_cell.length_a   1.000
_cell.length_b   1.000
_cell.length_c   1.000
_cell.angle_alpha   90.00
_cell.angle_beta   90.00
_cell.angle_gamma   90.00
#
_symmetry.space_group_name_H-M   'P 1'
#
loop_
_entity.id
_entity.type
_entity.pdbx_description
1 polymer ?
#
loop_
_entity_poly.entity_id
_entity_poly.type
_entity_poly.pdbx_seq_one_letter_code
_entity_poly.pdbx_strand_id
1 'polypeptide(L)'
;MIIQILEADLLQVAEIMGLESMIDATDDIGAAHVILASRSEIKQNPWIRGVAKFYQVPIFVIKSNTMAQMVKAIRMILGIESFGPVAKPQSKDVLDIEIEDDAPKRKPSLEELDALEEVRLAIEYIVIPGGEPVELLPQRSDIIARQLELIESYQLAAENSGTELKPRLLILPSKSKKTSLRSCKSSPSYDETISKPITGGKEGPTVFSVAPPS
;
A
#
# COMPACT_ATOMS: atom_id res chain seq x y z
N MET A 1 -19.98 -32.45 5.91
CA MET A 1 -18.79 -33.30 6.11
C MET A 1 -17.53 -32.52 5.73
N ILE A 2 -16.69 -32.19 6.70
CA ILE A 2 -15.47 -31.36 6.60
C ILE A 2 -14.29 -32.21 7.08
N ILE A 3 -13.18 -32.25 6.33
CA ILE A 3 -11.94 -32.83 6.86
C ILE A 3 -11.17 -31.76 7.61
N GLN A 4 -10.77 -32.08 8.84
CA GLN A 4 -9.80 -31.31 9.61
C GLN A 4 -8.74 -32.23 10.24
N ILE A 5 -7.53 -31.69 10.37
CA ILE A 5 -6.38 -32.37 10.98
C ILE A 5 -6.44 -32.31 12.53
N LEU A 6 -7.39 -31.55 13.11
CA LEU A 6 -7.72 -31.53 14.53
C LEU A 6 -9.26 -31.52 14.72
N GLU A 7 -9.85 -32.71 14.76
CA GLU A 7 -11.31 -32.93 14.90
C GLU A 7 -11.92 -32.27 16.15
N ALA A 8 -11.21 -32.31 17.29
CA ALA A 8 -11.75 -31.87 18.58
C ALA A 8 -12.01 -30.35 18.65
N ASP A 9 -11.08 -29.54 18.14
CA ASP A 9 -11.21 -28.07 18.18
C ASP A 9 -12.32 -27.59 17.25
N LEU A 10 -12.52 -28.25 16.10
CA LEU A 10 -13.61 -27.96 15.17
C LEU A 10 -14.99 -28.19 15.79
N LEU A 11 -15.16 -29.34 16.44
CA LEU A 11 -16.44 -29.70 17.06
C LEU A 11 -16.79 -28.73 18.18
N GLN A 12 -15.80 -28.32 18.98
CA GLN A 12 -16.00 -27.29 20.00
C GLN A 12 -16.43 -25.95 19.36
N VAL A 13 -15.79 -25.53 18.27
CA VAL A 13 -16.21 -24.31 17.54
C VAL A 13 -17.65 -24.45 17.05
N ALA A 14 -18.00 -25.59 16.43
CA ALA A 14 -19.33 -25.84 15.89
C ALA A 14 -20.41 -25.80 16.98
N GLU A 15 -20.16 -26.40 18.15
CA GLU A 15 -21.05 -26.37 19.30
C GLU A 15 -21.26 -24.95 19.82
N ILE A 16 -20.18 -24.17 20.00
CA ILE A 16 -20.27 -22.77 20.45
C ILE A 16 -21.09 -21.92 19.46
N MET A 17 -21.05 -22.25 18.18
CA MET A 17 -21.78 -21.55 17.13
C MET A 17 -23.22 -22.05 16.93
N GLY A 18 -23.64 -23.12 17.58
CA GLY A 18 -24.95 -23.75 17.35
C GLY A 18 -25.07 -24.39 15.96
N LEU A 19 -23.95 -24.86 15.38
CA LEU A 19 -23.85 -25.43 14.04
C LEU A 19 -23.61 -26.95 14.06
N GLU A 20 -23.80 -27.60 15.20
CA GLU A 20 -23.55 -29.03 15.43
C GLU A 20 -24.34 -29.97 14.50
N SER A 21 -25.46 -29.50 13.94
CA SER A 21 -26.27 -30.27 12.99
C SER A 21 -25.89 -30.05 11.53
N MET A 22 -25.10 -29.01 11.23
CA MET A 22 -24.68 -28.65 9.87
C MET A 22 -23.24 -29.06 9.57
N ILE A 23 -22.43 -29.24 10.61
CA ILE A 23 -21.02 -29.56 10.50
C ILE A 23 -20.82 -30.98 11.02
N ASP A 24 -20.19 -31.79 10.18
CA ASP A 24 -19.79 -33.16 10.50
C ASP A 24 -18.34 -33.32 10.07
N ALA A 25 -17.50 -33.94 10.89
CA ALA A 25 -16.09 -34.14 10.59
C ALA A 25 -15.88 -35.51 9.93
N THR A 26 -14.97 -35.62 8.98
CA THR A 26 -14.60 -36.91 8.35
C THR A 26 -13.12 -36.99 8.09
N ASP A 27 -12.60 -38.20 8.02
CA ASP A 27 -11.23 -38.50 7.59
C ASP A 27 -11.15 -38.90 6.11
N ASP A 28 -12.30 -39.10 5.44
CA ASP A 28 -12.37 -39.50 4.03
C ASP A 28 -12.50 -38.30 3.10
N ILE A 29 -11.47 -38.07 2.28
CA ILE A 29 -11.43 -36.98 1.29
C ILE A 29 -12.47 -37.16 0.20
N GLY A 30 -12.80 -38.40 -0.17
CA GLY A 30 -13.81 -38.66 -1.20
C GLY A 30 -15.24 -38.34 -0.75
N ALA A 31 -15.52 -38.43 0.55
CA ALA A 31 -16.84 -38.14 1.13
C ALA A 31 -17.00 -36.69 1.61
N ALA A 32 -15.90 -35.94 1.69
CA ALA A 32 -15.89 -34.58 2.17
C ALA A 32 -16.45 -33.59 1.14
N HIS A 33 -17.16 -32.58 1.64
CA HIS A 33 -17.63 -31.47 0.81
C HIS A 33 -16.58 -30.36 0.73
N VAL A 34 -15.70 -30.29 1.72
CA VAL A 34 -14.67 -29.28 1.86
C VAL A 34 -13.54 -29.79 2.76
N ILE A 35 -12.31 -29.38 2.47
CA ILE A 35 -11.14 -29.62 3.32
C ILE A 35 -10.80 -28.30 4.02
N LEU A 36 -10.67 -28.33 5.34
CA LEU A 36 -10.19 -27.19 6.11
C LEU A 36 -8.85 -27.57 6.73
N ALA A 37 -7.81 -26.79 6.44
CA ALA A 37 -6.46 -27.07 6.93
C ALA A 37 -5.70 -25.78 7.20
N SER A 38 -4.72 -25.82 8.08
CA SER A 38 -3.78 -24.73 8.26
C SER A 38 -2.73 -24.69 7.14
N ARG A 39 -2.13 -23.52 6.94
CA ARG A 39 -1.02 -23.32 6.00
C ARG A 39 0.16 -24.25 6.28
N SER A 40 0.43 -24.53 7.55
CA SER A 40 1.51 -25.43 7.96
C SER A 40 1.23 -26.87 7.53
N GLU A 41 -0.01 -27.32 7.66
CA GLU A 41 -0.42 -28.68 7.30
C GLU A 41 -0.38 -28.91 5.80
N ILE A 42 -0.88 -27.97 4.99
CA ILE A 42 -0.80 -28.05 3.53
C ILE A 42 0.66 -28.07 3.04
N LYS A 43 1.55 -27.36 3.74
CA LYS A 43 2.99 -27.39 3.44
C LYS A 43 3.66 -28.70 3.82
N GLN A 44 3.31 -29.27 4.97
CA GLN A 44 3.86 -30.54 5.44
C GLN A 44 3.33 -31.73 4.63
N ASN A 45 2.08 -31.64 4.16
CA ASN A 45 1.37 -32.71 3.48
C ASN A 45 0.95 -32.28 2.07
N PRO A 46 1.89 -32.16 1.11
CA PRO A 46 1.58 -31.72 -0.25
C PRO A 46 0.65 -32.67 -1.00
N TRP A 47 0.56 -33.94 -0.57
CA TRP A 47 -0.33 -34.94 -1.15
C TRP A 47 -1.81 -34.58 -1.01
N ILE A 48 -2.19 -33.83 0.03
CA ILE A 48 -3.57 -33.38 0.28
C ILE A 48 -4.08 -32.57 -0.92
N ARG A 49 -3.25 -31.69 -1.48
CA ARG A 49 -3.60 -30.93 -2.70
C ARG A 49 -3.84 -31.83 -3.91
N GLY A 50 -3.04 -32.88 -4.05
CA GLY A 50 -3.19 -33.85 -5.14
C GLY A 50 -4.50 -34.62 -5.04
N VAL A 51 -4.83 -35.10 -3.84
CA VAL A 51 -6.06 -35.87 -3.59
C VAL A 51 -7.30 -34.98 -3.65
N ALA A 52 -7.24 -33.76 -3.11
CA ALA A 52 -8.32 -32.79 -3.23
C ALA A 52 -8.61 -32.45 -4.70
N LYS A 53 -7.57 -32.27 -5.53
CA LYS A 53 -7.72 -32.07 -6.98
C LYS A 53 -8.38 -33.27 -7.65
N PHE A 54 -8.04 -34.49 -7.24
CA PHE A 54 -8.64 -35.71 -7.79
C PHE A 54 -10.13 -35.82 -7.47
N TYR A 55 -10.53 -35.58 -6.22
CA TYR A 55 -11.93 -35.61 -5.79
C TYR A 55 -12.69 -34.30 -6.06
N GLN A 56 -12.03 -33.28 -6.60
CA GLN A 56 -12.57 -31.93 -6.84
C GLN A 56 -13.14 -31.27 -5.57
N VAL A 57 -12.51 -31.52 -4.42
CA VAL A 57 -12.90 -30.94 -3.13
C VAL A 57 -12.14 -29.63 -2.91
N PRO A 58 -12.80 -28.51 -2.59
CA PRO A 58 -12.14 -27.24 -2.31
C PRO A 58 -11.36 -27.30 -0.99
N ILE A 59 -10.20 -26.65 -0.95
CA ILE A 59 -9.36 -26.53 0.24
C ILE A 59 -9.45 -25.10 0.77
N PHE A 60 -9.88 -24.96 2.02
CA PHE A 60 -9.84 -23.71 2.77
C PHE A 60 -8.62 -23.73 3.68
N VAL A 61 -7.75 -22.74 3.49
CA VAL A 61 -6.49 -22.65 4.20
C VAL A 61 -6.55 -21.54 5.25
N ILE A 62 -6.40 -21.90 6.53
CA ILE A 62 -6.28 -20.95 7.64
C ILE A 62 -4.81 -20.70 8.01
N LYS A 63 -4.53 -19.51 8.56
CA LYS A 63 -3.18 -19.15 9.00
C LYS A 63 -2.70 -20.01 10.17
N SER A 64 -3.59 -20.32 11.12
CA SER A 64 -3.33 -21.11 12.32
C SER A 64 -4.62 -21.74 12.87
N ASN A 65 -4.51 -22.74 13.73
CA ASN A 65 -5.66 -23.44 14.32
C ASN A 65 -6.24 -22.69 15.53
N THR A 66 -6.49 -21.39 15.38
CA THR A 66 -7.11 -20.58 16.43
C THR A 66 -8.64 -20.60 16.32
N MET A 67 -9.33 -20.53 17.46
CA MET A 67 -10.80 -20.45 17.54
C MET A 67 -11.39 -19.41 16.57
N ALA A 68 -10.85 -18.19 16.57
CA ALA A 68 -11.33 -17.11 15.70
C ALA A 68 -11.18 -17.43 14.21
N GLN A 69 -10.08 -18.06 13.80
CA GLN A 69 -9.84 -18.42 12.41
C GLN A 69 -10.72 -19.61 11.97
N MET A 70 -10.96 -20.58 12.85
CA MET A 70 -11.91 -21.67 12.58
C MET A 70 -13.35 -21.15 12.46
N VAL A 71 -13.78 -20.29 13.39
CA VAL A 71 -15.06 -19.58 13.35
C VAL A 71 -15.24 -18.87 12.00
N LYS A 72 -14.22 -18.12 11.56
CA LYS A 72 -14.24 -17.41 10.28
C LYS A 72 -14.32 -18.38 9.09
N ALA A 73 -13.50 -19.43 9.09
CA ALA A 73 -13.49 -20.44 8.04
C ALA A 73 -14.87 -21.08 7.87
N ILE A 74 -15.49 -21.50 8.97
CA ILE A 74 -16.81 -22.13 9.00
C ILE A 74 -17.87 -21.16 8.46
N ARG A 75 -17.88 -19.90 8.91
CA ARG A 75 -18.81 -18.87 8.43
C ARG A 75 -18.69 -18.64 6.92
N MET A 76 -17.46 -18.65 6.40
CA MET A 76 -17.20 -18.52 4.97
C MET A 76 -17.65 -19.75 4.18
N ILE A 77 -17.34 -20.96 4.66
CA ILE A 77 -17.74 -22.22 4.03
C ILE A 77 -19.27 -22.33 3.95
N LEU A 78 -19.97 -21.95 5.02
CA LEU A 78 -21.43 -21.99 5.09
C LEU A 78 -22.11 -20.78 4.44
N GLY A 79 -21.35 -19.79 3.96
CA GLY A 79 -21.90 -18.58 3.31
C GLY A 79 -22.70 -17.66 4.24
N ILE A 80 -22.47 -17.73 5.55
CA ILE A 80 -23.24 -16.98 6.57
C ILE A 80 -22.77 -15.52 6.67
N GLU A 81 -21.54 -15.21 6.26
CA GLU A 81 -20.98 -13.85 6.26
C GLU A 81 -20.44 -13.47 4.87
N SER A 82 -21.24 -12.71 4.11
CA SER A 82 -20.77 -11.98 2.94
C SER A 82 -20.21 -10.62 3.38
N PHE A 83 -19.00 -10.58 3.92
CA PHE A 83 -18.30 -9.32 4.23
C PHE A 83 -17.18 -9.05 3.23
N GLY A 84 -17.42 -8.09 2.34
CA GLY A 84 -16.37 -7.38 1.58
C GLY A 84 -16.05 -7.94 0.19
N PRO A 85 -15.59 -7.07 -0.74
CA PRO A 85 -15.39 -7.43 -2.13
C PRO A 85 -14.31 -8.50 -2.21
N VAL A 86 -14.70 -9.66 -2.74
CA VAL A 86 -13.80 -10.74 -3.18
C VAL A 86 -12.75 -10.10 -4.09
N ALA A 87 -11.56 -9.86 -3.54
CA ALA A 87 -10.40 -9.55 -4.35
C ALA A 87 -10.23 -10.74 -5.31
N LYS A 88 -10.33 -10.45 -6.60
CA LYS A 88 -10.30 -11.43 -7.68
C LYS A 88 -9.13 -12.39 -7.50
N PRO A 89 -9.32 -13.71 -7.71
CA PRO A 89 -8.22 -14.66 -7.65
C PRO A 89 -7.31 -14.44 -8.86
N GLN A 90 -6.23 -13.69 -8.66
CA GLN A 90 -5.11 -13.66 -9.57
C GLN A 90 -4.03 -14.60 -9.06
N SER A 91 -4.17 -15.89 -9.35
CA SER A 91 -3.06 -16.79 -9.72
C SER A 91 -3.57 -18.23 -9.88
N LYS A 92 -2.90 -18.98 -10.75
CA LYS A 92 -3.29 -20.27 -11.28
C LYS A 92 -3.10 -21.39 -10.25
N ASP A 93 -4.14 -21.77 -9.52
CA ASP A 93 -4.48 -23.16 -9.17
C ASP A 93 -5.85 -23.17 -8.47
N VAL A 94 -6.81 -23.92 -8.99
CA VAL A 94 -8.26 -23.66 -8.87
C VAL A 94 -8.90 -24.03 -7.52
N LEU A 95 -8.17 -24.36 -6.45
CA LEU A 95 -8.82 -24.96 -5.26
C LEU A 95 -8.36 -24.47 -3.88
N ASP A 96 -7.39 -23.54 -3.79
CA ASP A 96 -6.92 -23.04 -2.49
C ASP A 96 -7.55 -21.68 -2.18
N ILE A 97 -8.43 -21.63 -1.17
CA ILE A 97 -9.02 -20.41 -0.63
C ILE A 97 -8.24 -20.04 0.64
N GLU A 98 -7.33 -19.09 0.54
CA GLU A 98 -6.63 -18.55 1.71
C GLU A 98 -7.55 -17.60 2.48
N ILE A 99 -7.82 -17.92 3.75
CA ILE A 99 -8.65 -17.10 4.64
C ILE A 99 -7.75 -16.06 5.30
N GLU A 100 -7.80 -14.82 4.81
CA GLU A 100 -7.13 -13.69 5.46
C GLU A 100 -7.78 -13.38 6.82
N ASP A 101 -7.07 -12.71 7.72
CA ASP A 101 -7.60 -12.37 9.05
C ASP A 101 -8.60 -11.20 8.95
N ASP A 102 -9.77 -11.32 9.59
CA ASP A 102 -10.75 -10.21 9.66
C ASP A 102 -10.46 -9.24 10.82
N ALA A 103 -9.23 -9.27 11.35
CA ALA A 103 -8.83 -8.41 12.46
C ALA A 103 -9.29 -6.97 12.16
N PRO A 104 -10.14 -6.37 13.02
CA PRO A 104 -10.65 -5.03 12.78
C PRO A 104 -9.47 -4.11 12.52
N LYS A 105 -9.40 -3.53 11.32
CA LYS A 105 -8.39 -2.51 11.02
C LYS A 105 -8.49 -1.49 12.14
N ARG A 106 -7.43 -1.39 12.96
CA ARG A 106 -7.39 -0.49 14.11
C ARG A 106 -7.82 0.88 13.60
N LYS A 107 -8.78 1.50 14.28
CA LYS A 107 -9.17 2.89 13.96
C LYS A 107 -7.89 3.74 14.06
N PRO A 108 -7.51 4.48 13.00
CA PRO A 108 -6.32 5.31 13.08
C PRO A 108 -6.51 6.33 14.22
N SER A 109 -5.44 6.60 14.96
CA SER A 109 -5.48 7.69 15.94
C SER A 109 -5.61 9.04 15.22
N LEU A 110 -6.03 10.09 15.94
CA LEU A 110 -6.09 11.44 15.37
C LEU A 110 -4.71 11.88 14.85
N GLU A 111 -3.66 11.59 15.62
CA GLU A 111 -2.26 11.85 15.25
C GLU A 111 -1.83 11.11 13.97
N GLU A 112 -2.26 9.85 13.81
CA GLU A 112 -2.00 9.07 12.59
C GLU A 112 -2.72 9.68 11.39
N LEU A 113 -3.95 10.15 11.57
CA LEU A 113 -4.76 10.76 10.52
C LEU A 113 -4.13 12.08 10.03
N ASP A 114 -3.73 12.95 10.97
CA ASP A 114 -3.05 14.21 10.65
C ASP A 114 -1.72 13.97 9.91
N ALA A 115 -0.93 12.99 10.36
CA ALA A 115 0.34 12.64 9.73
C ALA A 115 0.18 12.02 8.34
N LEU A 116 -0.89 11.25 8.10
CA LEU A 116 -1.19 10.71 6.77
C LEU A 116 -1.71 11.81 5.84
N GLU A 117 -2.47 12.77 6.34
CA GLU A 117 -2.92 13.91 5.54
C GLU A 117 -1.75 14.80 5.12
N GLU A 118 -0.76 15.01 6.00
CA GLU A 118 0.50 15.70 5.67
C GLU A 118 1.18 15.07 4.45
N VAL A 119 1.27 13.73 4.41
CA VAL A 119 1.86 12.98 3.28
C VAL A 119 1.06 13.20 2.00
N ARG A 120 -0.28 13.13 2.07
CA ARG A 120 -1.14 13.33 0.90
C ARG A 120 -0.94 14.73 0.32
N LEU A 121 -0.93 15.75 1.17
CA LEU A 121 -0.70 17.13 0.76
C LEU A 121 0.69 17.31 0.15
N ALA A 122 1.74 16.75 0.76
CA ALA A 122 3.10 16.82 0.24
C ALA A 122 3.21 16.19 -1.16
N ILE A 123 2.62 15.00 -1.34
CA ILE A 123 2.61 14.29 -2.62
C ILE A 123 1.84 15.08 -3.68
N GLU A 124 0.60 15.45 -3.36
CA GLU A 124 -0.35 16.01 -4.33
C GLU A 124 0.00 17.42 -4.76
N TYR A 125 0.53 18.26 -3.87
CA TYR A 125 0.80 19.67 -4.16
C TYR A 125 2.27 19.96 -4.51
N ILE A 126 3.21 19.17 -3.99
CA ILE A 126 4.65 19.49 -4.11
C ILE A 126 5.37 18.43 -4.95
N VAL A 127 5.31 17.16 -4.55
CA VAL A 127 6.17 16.12 -5.17
C VAL A 127 5.73 15.81 -6.60
N ILE A 128 4.43 15.60 -6.84
CA ILE A 128 3.93 15.26 -8.18
C ILE A 128 3.93 16.49 -9.11
N PRO A 129 3.38 17.66 -8.72
CA PRO A 129 3.35 18.82 -9.61
C PRO A 129 4.71 19.51 -9.74
N GLY A 130 5.42 19.69 -8.62
CA GLY A 130 6.71 20.38 -8.56
C GLY A 130 7.89 19.50 -8.98
N GLY A 131 7.80 18.18 -8.72
CA GLY A 131 8.91 17.27 -8.98
C GLY A 131 10.07 17.45 -8.01
N GLU A 132 9.81 18.01 -6.83
CA GLU A 132 10.79 18.32 -5.80
C GLU A 132 10.67 17.32 -4.64
N PRO A 133 11.80 16.94 -4.00
CA PRO A 133 11.74 16.11 -2.80
C PRO A 133 11.24 16.92 -1.60
N VAL A 134 10.46 16.28 -0.72
CA VAL A 134 9.85 16.93 0.45
C VAL A 134 10.15 16.14 1.72
N GLU A 135 10.70 16.83 2.71
CA GLU A 135 10.92 16.29 4.06
C GLU A 135 9.69 16.56 4.93
N LEU A 136 9.11 15.49 5.49
CA LEU A 136 7.99 15.56 6.40
C LEU A 136 8.43 15.83 7.84
N LEU A 137 7.47 16.23 8.68
CA LEU A 137 7.71 16.42 10.10
C LEU A 137 8.14 15.11 10.79
N PRO A 138 8.97 15.20 11.86
CA PRO A 138 9.37 14.02 12.62
C PRO A 138 8.16 13.32 13.25
N GLN A 139 8.04 12.01 13.02
CA GLN A 139 6.92 11.20 13.53
C GLN A 139 7.41 9.95 14.26
N ARG A 140 6.50 9.31 15.00
CA ARG A 140 6.74 8.02 15.65
C ARG A 140 6.89 6.91 14.60
N SER A 141 7.74 5.92 14.88
CA SER A 141 8.15 4.90 13.89
C SER A 141 6.99 4.10 13.31
N ASP A 142 5.93 3.86 14.07
CA ASP A 142 4.75 3.14 13.58
C ASP A 142 3.86 4.01 12.65
N ILE A 143 3.82 5.33 12.84
CA ILE A 143 3.18 6.25 11.89
C ILE A 143 4.00 6.30 10.61
N ILE A 144 5.34 6.34 10.70
CA ILE A 144 6.22 6.33 9.52
C ILE A 144 6.00 5.08 8.67
N ALA A 145 5.80 3.91 9.28
CA ALA A 145 5.50 2.70 8.52
C ALA A 145 4.21 2.85 7.68
N ARG A 146 3.19 3.52 8.23
CA ARG A 146 1.94 3.84 7.51
C ARG A 146 2.13 4.89 6.43
N GLN A 147 2.93 5.92 6.70
CA GLN A 147 3.26 6.94 5.71
C GLN A 147 4.01 6.32 4.52
N LEU A 148 4.95 5.39 4.78
CA LEU A 148 5.65 4.63 3.76
C LEU A 148 4.70 3.79 2.89
N GLU A 149 3.80 3.02 3.51
CA GLU A 149 2.76 2.26 2.80
C GLU A 149 1.92 3.17 1.88
N LEU A 150 1.56 4.36 2.37
CA LEU A 150 0.85 5.35 1.57
C LEU A 150 1.71 5.86 0.39
N ILE A 151 2.98 6.22 0.61
CA ILE A 151 3.89 6.70 -0.44
C ILE A 151 4.10 5.66 -1.54
N GLU A 152 4.27 4.38 -1.15
CA GLU A 152 4.40 3.26 -2.08
C GLU A 152 3.16 3.10 -2.95
N SER A 153 1.96 3.37 -2.41
CA SER A 153 0.72 3.34 -3.19
C SER A 153 0.68 4.39 -4.32
N TYR A 154 1.42 5.50 -4.16
CA TYR A 154 1.62 6.51 -5.21
C TYR A 154 2.80 6.19 -6.16
N GLN A 155 3.45 5.03 -6.01
CA GLN A 155 4.65 4.63 -6.76
C GLN A 155 5.81 5.63 -6.59
N LEU A 156 5.87 6.28 -5.43
CA LEU A 156 6.96 7.17 -5.03
C LEU A 156 7.93 6.42 -4.12
N ALA A 157 9.17 6.88 -4.09
CA ALA A 157 10.17 6.36 -3.15
C ALA A 157 10.27 7.32 -1.96
N ALA A 158 10.64 6.80 -0.79
CA ALA A 158 10.98 7.63 0.36
C ALA A 158 12.21 7.11 1.09
N GLU A 159 12.95 8.04 1.68
CA GLU A 159 14.14 7.78 2.48
C GLU A 159 13.91 8.23 3.93
N ASN A 160 14.46 7.49 4.90
CA ASN A 160 14.42 7.91 6.29
C ASN A 160 15.58 8.88 6.56
N SER A 161 15.25 10.15 6.72
CA SER A 161 16.17 11.23 7.03
C SER A 161 15.99 11.65 8.50
N GLY A 162 16.51 10.87 9.46
CA GLY A 162 16.40 11.24 10.88
C GLY A 162 17.25 10.40 11.83
N THR A 163 17.21 10.76 13.11
CA THR A 163 17.80 9.95 14.19
C THR A 163 16.78 8.90 14.64
N GLU A 164 17.21 7.76 15.16
CA GLU A 164 16.35 6.64 15.61
C GLU A 164 15.19 7.08 16.53
N LEU A 165 15.38 8.14 17.34
CA LEU A 165 14.37 8.68 18.26
C LEU A 165 13.40 9.70 17.62
N LYS A 166 13.75 10.27 16.47
CA LYS A 166 12.95 11.25 15.72
C LYS A 166 13.16 11.03 14.22
N PRO A 167 12.69 9.89 13.70
CA PRO A 167 12.81 9.62 12.28
C PRO A 167 12.00 10.65 11.49
N ARG A 168 12.49 11.01 10.31
CA ARG A 168 11.79 11.89 9.37
C ARG A 168 11.79 11.23 8.01
N LEU A 169 10.79 11.53 7.21
CA LEU A 169 10.57 10.86 5.94
C LEU A 169 10.75 11.85 4.80
N LEU A 170 11.67 11.55 3.90
CA LEU A 170 11.94 12.33 2.70
C LEU A 170 11.26 11.64 1.51
N ILE A 171 10.22 12.25 0.96
CA ILE A 171 9.53 11.74 -0.24
C ILE A 171 10.32 12.18 -1.46
N LEU A 172 10.59 11.24 -2.37
CA LEU A 172 11.32 11.47 -3.61
C LEU A 172 10.37 11.48 -4.81
N PRO A 173 10.60 12.38 -5.78
CA PRO A 173 9.81 12.44 -7.00
C PRO A 173 10.07 11.21 -7.89
N SER A 174 9.00 10.62 -8.44
CA SER A 174 9.13 9.55 -9.43
C SER A 174 9.74 10.08 -10.72
N LYS A 175 10.70 9.35 -11.28
CA LYS A 175 11.29 9.67 -12.59
C LYS A 175 10.34 9.23 -13.72
N SER A 176 9.14 9.80 -13.79
CA SER A 176 8.28 9.60 -14.96
C SER A 176 8.85 10.39 -16.15
N LYS A 177 9.01 9.72 -17.30
CA LYS A 177 9.50 10.35 -18.54
C LYS A 177 8.53 11.47 -18.93
N LYS A 178 8.95 12.73 -18.79
CA LYS A 178 8.19 13.89 -19.26
C LYS A 178 7.91 13.77 -20.77
N THR A 179 6.70 13.40 -21.17
CA THR A 179 6.19 13.74 -22.50
C THR A 179 5.93 15.25 -22.47
N SER A 180 6.90 16.00 -22.98
CA SER A 180 6.80 17.44 -23.19
C SER A 180 5.67 17.73 -24.18
N LEU A 181 4.54 18.21 -23.69
CA LEU A 181 3.60 18.98 -24.51
C LEU A 181 4.23 20.37 -24.72
N ARG A 182 4.91 20.51 -25.86
CA ARG A 182 5.35 21.79 -26.41
C ARG A 182 4.11 22.62 -26.73
N SER A 183 3.99 23.80 -26.14
CA SER A 183 3.24 24.90 -26.75
C SER A 183 4.24 25.90 -27.32
N CYS A 184 4.13 26.09 -28.63
CA CYS A 184 5.06 26.81 -29.48
C CYS A 184 5.00 28.32 -29.23
N LYS A 185 6.17 28.92 -29.01
CA LYS A 185 6.37 30.37 -29.15
C LYS A 185 6.30 30.72 -30.64
N SER A 186 5.42 31.63 -31.02
CA SER A 186 5.48 32.33 -32.30
C SER A 186 5.93 33.77 -32.05
N SER A 187 7.09 34.13 -32.60
CA SER A 187 7.55 35.51 -32.76
C SER A 187 7.82 35.75 -34.25
N PRO A 188 7.41 36.87 -34.86
CA PRO A 188 7.95 37.31 -36.13
C PRO A 188 9.10 38.32 -35.93
N SER A 189 10.01 38.31 -36.89
CA SER A 189 11.34 38.93 -36.93
C SER A 189 11.41 40.21 -37.75
N TYR A 190 12.45 41.02 -37.52
CA TYR A 190 13.27 41.77 -38.50
C TYR A 190 14.52 42.32 -37.73
N ASP A 191 15.75 41.81 -37.93
CA ASP A 191 16.85 42.25 -38.86
C ASP A 191 17.12 43.78 -38.82
N GLU A 192 18.33 44.36 -38.82
CA GLU A 192 19.65 43.93 -39.30
C GLU A 192 20.78 44.83 -38.71
N THR A 193 22.00 44.28 -38.75
CA THR A 193 23.39 44.71 -38.45
C THR A 193 23.83 46.14 -38.84
N ILE A 194 24.84 46.73 -38.13
CA ILE A 194 26.12 47.34 -38.67
C ILE A 194 26.94 48.13 -37.60
N SER A 195 28.16 47.63 -37.36
CA SER A 195 29.51 48.22 -37.19
C SER A 195 29.81 49.62 -36.56
N LYS A 196 30.54 49.59 -35.42
CA LYS A 196 31.71 50.38 -34.88
C LYS A 196 31.95 51.90 -35.23
N PRO A 197 33.05 52.54 -34.74
CA PRO A 197 33.11 53.51 -33.62
C PRO A 197 33.54 54.94 -34.06
N ILE A 198 33.67 55.92 -33.13
CA ILE A 198 34.71 57.00 -33.09
C ILE A 198 34.33 58.15 -32.11
N THR A 199 35.26 58.38 -31.19
CA THR A 199 35.84 59.61 -30.60
C THR A 199 35.22 61.01 -30.76
N GLY A 200 35.23 61.75 -29.63
CA GLY A 200 35.37 63.22 -29.52
C GLY A 200 34.05 64.00 -29.53
N GLY A 201 33.77 64.98 -28.69
CA GLY A 201 34.48 65.68 -27.62
C GLY A 201 33.71 66.98 -27.32
N LYS A 202 33.91 67.55 -26.11
CA LYS A 202 33.48 68.89 -25.64
C LYS A 202 31.97 69.03 -25.40
N GLU A 203 31.45 69.69 -24.37
CA GLU A 203 31.96 70.75 -23.48
C GLU A 203 31.01 70.80 -22.26
N GLY A 204 31.54 70.81 -21.03
CA GLY A 204 31.20 71.88 -20.10
C GLY A 204 30.55 71.36 -18.81
N PRO A 205 30.76 72.05 -17.66
CA PRO A 205 31.01 71.37 -16.39
C PRO A 205 29.91 71.60 -15.35
N THR A 206 29.75 70.69 -14.39
CA THR A 206 29.39 71.07 -13.02
C THR A 206 30.05 70.11 -12.04
N VAL A 207 30.68 70.71 -11.04
CA VAL A 207 31.72 70.19 -10.17
C VAL A 207 31.08 69.92 -8.79
N PHE A 208 31.46 68.78 -8.16
CA PHE A 208 31.58 68.40 -6.72
C PHE A 208 30.89 69.25 -5.62
N SER A 209 30.49 68.76 -4.44
CA SER A 209 31.13 67.79 -3.53
C SER A 209 30.17 67.41 -2.37
N VAL A 210 30.50 66.28 -1.74
CA VAL A 210 29.99 65.71 -0.48
C VAL A 210 30.52 66.45 0.76
N ALA A 211 29.75 66.50 1.86
CA ALA A 211 30.18 66.27 3.26
C ALA A 211 29.02 66.47 4.29
N PRO A 212 29.13 65.94 5.53
CA PRO A 212 28.01 65.35 6.26
C PRO A 212 27.66 66.12 7.57
N PRO A 213 27.03 65.50 8.60
CA PRO A 213 25.90 66.06 9.34
C PRO A 213 26.29 66.96 10.53
N SER A 214 25.29 67.59 11.15
CA SER A 214 25.34 68.10 12.53
C SER A 214 24.00 67.85 13.21
#